data_AF-A0A9Q7E915-F1
#
_entry.id   AF-A0A9Q7E915-F1
#
_cell.length_a   1.000
_cell.length_b   1.000
_cell.length_c   1.000
_cell.angle_alpha   90.00
_cell.angle_beta   90.00
_cell.angle_gamma   90.00
#
_symmetry.space_group_name_H-M   'P 1'
#
loop_
_entity.id
_entity.type
_entity.pdbx_description
1 polymer ?
#
loop_
_entity_poly.entity_id
_entity_poly.type
_entity_poly.pdbx_seq_one_letter_code
_entity_poly.pdbx_strand_id
1 'polypeptide(L)'
;MNYNFYKFDYNDSIINIEKRTDLDEKIIQQLEKIEDEIVNEYLSAQEEKVGILKLGNQIRYNKTLKVLFDNPHDESVIIKMTENKRSFFNVFIESISKYQSKKIYFFILEDSFGKQSNLVDKTFIKIKDVKKTLHDFFTIFNLKKNATEIYFIEMKGFSNYNITTFEEYSKIEKIKNE
;
A
#
# COMPACT_ATOMS: atom_id res chain seq x y z
N MET A 1 10.52 -3.53 4.31
CA MET A 1 9.07 -3.82 4.45
C MET A 1 8.75 -5.25 4.05
N ASN A 2 7.74 -5.88 4.67
CA ASN A 2 7.19 -7.17 4.23
C ASN A 2 5.95 -6.93 3.34
N TYR A 3 5.95 -7.44 2.11
CA TYR A 3 4.86 -7.23 1.15
C TYR A 3 4.70 -8.40 0.15
N ASN A 4 3.50 -8.56 -0.40
CA ASN A 4 3.30 -9.24 -1.69
C ASN A 4 3.48 -8.22 -2.83
N PHE A 5 3.91 -8.72 -3.99
CA PHE A 5 4.02 -7.90 -5.19
C PHE A 5 3.18 -8.51 -6.31
N TYR A 6 2.42 -7.67 -7.02
CA TYR A 6 1.55 -8.11 -8.10
C TYR A 6 1.72 -7.27 -9.34
N LYS A 7 1.54 -7.88 -10.51
CA LYS A 7 1.41 -7.21 -11.79
C LYS A 7 -0.01 -7.37 -12.33
N PHE A 8 -0.55 -6.27 -12.84
CA PHE A 8 -1.80 -6.25 -13.57
C PHE A 8 -1.55 -6.65 -15.04
N ASP A 9 -2.31 -7.63 -15.52
CA ASP A 9 -2.44 -7.99 -16.92
C ASP A 9 -3.78 -7.48 -17.45
N TYR A 10 -3.74 -6.73 -18.55
CA TYR A 10 -4.91 -6.25 -19.27
C TYR A 10 -5.78 -7.36 -19.86
N ASN A 11 -5.26 -8.60 -19.94
CA ASN A 11 -6.08 -9.79 -20.22
C ASN A 11 -6.74 -10.35 -18.95
N ASP A 12 -7.05 -9.47 -18.00
CA ASP A 12 -7.95 -9.75 -16.90
C ASP A 12 -7.37 -10.63 -15.79
N SER A 13 -6.10 -10.40 -15.45
CA SER A 13 -5.50 -11.08 -14.30
C SER A 13 -4.59 -10.17 -13.49
N ILE A 14 -4.58 -10.40 -12.18
CA ILE A 14 -3.55 -9.86 -11.29
C ILE A 14 -2.70 -11.04 -10.84
N ILE A 15 -1.47 -11.05 -11.32
CA ILE A 15 -0.51 -12.14 -11.15
C ILE A 15 0.40 -11.79 -9.99
N ASN A 16 0.56 -12.72 -9.04
CA ASN A 16 1.53 -12.57 -7.96
C ASN A 16 2.95 -12.78 -8.51
N ILE A 17 3.85 -11.83 -8.25
CA ILE A 17 5.25 -11.92 -8.61
C ILE A 17 6.01 -12.34 -7.36
N GLU A 18 6.48 -13.58 -7.35
CA GLU A 18 7.20 -14.15 -6.20
C GLU A 18 8.60 -13.54 -6.02
N LYS A 19 9.21 -13.02 -7.09
CA LYS A 19 10.58 -12.50 -7.05
C LYS A 19 10.60 -10.97 -6.98
N ARG A 20 11.23 -10.44 -5.92
CA ARG A 20 11.47 -9.01 -5.73
C ARG A 20 12.43 -8.39 -6.75
N THR A 21 13.13 -9.20 -7.54
CA THR A 21 14.16 -8.76 -8.50
C THR A 21 13.65 -7.82 -9.58
N ASP A 22 12.32 -7.72 -9.76
CA ASP A 22 11.70 -6.90 -10.80
C ASP A 22 11.33 -5.48 -10.29
N LEU A 23 11.53 -5.19 -9.01
CA LEU A 23 11.24 -3.86 -8.44
C LEU A 23 12.43 -2.94 -8.64
N ASP A 24 12.17 -1.73 -9.17
CA ASP A 24 13.16 -0.66 -9.30
C ASP A 24 13.76 -0.31 -7.92
N GLU A 25 15.09 -0.18 -7.86
CA GLU A 25 15.82 0.17 -6.64
C GLU A 25 15.30 1.48 -6.02
N LYS A 26 14.91 2.46 -6.85
CA LYS A 26 14.32 3.72 -6.37
C LYS A 26 13.01 3.48 -5.60
N ILE A 27 12.19 2.55 -6.10
CA ILE A 27 10.92 2.16 -5.45
C ILE A 27 11.21 1.43 -4.13
N ILE A 28 12.22 0.54 -4.10
CA ILE A 28 12.64 -0.13 -2.86
C ILE A 28 13.04 0.91 -1.81
N GLN A 29 13.91 1.85 -2.15
CA GLN A 29 14.35 2.92 -1.24
C GLN A 29 13.19 3.81 -0.78
N GLN A 30 12.22 4.09 -1.66
CA GLN A 30 11.02 4.85 -1.31
C GLN A 30 10.12 4.08 -0.34
N LEU A 31 9.94 2.77 -0.52
CA LEU A 31 9.20 1.91 0.40
C LEU A 31 9.85 1.81 1.77
N GLU A 32 11.19 1.75 1.84
CA GLU A 32 11.93 1.77 3.10
C GLU A 32 11.65 3.07 3.86
N LYS A 33 11.72 4.23 3.19
CA LYS A 33 11.37 5.53 3.80
C LYS A 33 9.92 5.60 4.24
N ILE A 34 8.99 5.05 3.46
CA ILE A 34 7.57 4.99 3.83
C ILE A 34 7.39 4.14 5.09
N GLU A 35 8.04 2.98 5.15
CA GLU A 35 8.01 2.10 6.32
C GLU A 35 8.57 2.80 7.56
N ASP A 36 9.77 3.39 7.45
CA ASP A 36 10.42 4.08 8.57
C ASP A 36 9.52 5.18 9.14
N GLU A 37 8.90 5.97 8.27
CA GLU A 37 8.02 7.06 8.70
C GLU A 37 6.72 6.53 9.35
N ILE A 38 6.12 5.45 8.83
CA ILE A 38 4.97 4.82 9.47
C ILE A 38 5.34 4.26 10.84
N VAL A 39 6.49 3.59 10.95
CA VAL A 39 7.00 3.04 12.22
C VAL A 39 7.25 4.15 13.23
N ASN A 40 7.85 5.26 12.81
CA ASN A 40 8.09 6.42 13.67
C ASN A 40 6.79 6.98 14.24
N GLU A 41 5.77 7.20 13.40
CA GLU A 41 4.43 7.62 13.86
C GLU A 41 3.84 6.64 14.87
N TYR A 42 4.04 5.35 14.64
CA TYR A 42 3.58 4.29 15.53
C TYR A 42 4.27 4.34 16.90
N LEU A 43 5.60 4.45 16.91
CA LEU A 43 6.42 4.56 18.12
C LEU A 43 6.10 5.82 18.90
N SER A 44 5.98 6.97 18.22
CA SER A 44 5.59 8.24 18.85
C SER A 44 4.17 8.20 19.43
N ALA A 45 3.21 7.59 18.73
CA ALA A 45 1.85 7.48 19.25
C ALA A 45 1.76 6.55 20.48
N GLN A 46 2.64 5.55 20.56
CA GLN A 46 2.78 4.59 21.65
C GLN A 46 3.65 5.11 22.81
N GLU A 47 4.34 6.24 22.64
CA GLU A 47 5.19 6.81 23.69
C GLU A 47 4.42 6.95 25.01
N GLU A 48 4.98 6.40 26.09
CA GLU A 48 4.39 6.33 27.43
C GLU A 48 3.03 5.60 27.53
N LYS A 49 2.63 4.85 26.50
CA LYS A 49 1.38 4.08 26.46
C LYS A 49 1.66 2.59 26.26
N VAL A 50 0.72 1.76 26.70
CA VAL A 50 0.77 0.31 26.49
C VAL A 50 0.58 -0.07 25.01
N GLY A 51 -0.13 0.78 24.26
CA GLY A 51 -0.36 0.65 22.82
C GLY A 51 -1.23 1.79 22.30
N ILE A 52 -1.76 1.64 21.08
CA ILE A 52 -2.57 2.65 20.39
C ILE A 52 -3.93 2.11 19.96
N LEU A 53 -4.95 2.96 20.01
CA LEU A 53 -6.28 2.63 19.50
C LEU A 53 -6.37 2.83 17.98
N LYS A 54 -5.79 3.92 17.46
CA LYS A 54 -5.84 4.32 16.04
C LYS A 54 -4.62 5.16 15.68
N LEU A 55 -4.13 5.02 14.44
CA LEU A 55 -3.07 5.86 13.86
C LEU A 55 -3.49 6.59 12.58
N GLY A 56 -4.68 6.30 12.05
CA GLY A 56 -5.07 6.76 10.70
C GLY A 56 -5.05 8.27 10.49
N ASN A 57 -5.34 9.09 11.52
CA ASN A 57 -5.27 10.54 11.40
C ASN A 57 -3.82 11.03 11.31
N GLN A 58 -2.94 10.50 12.15
CA GLN A 58 -1.51 10.81 12.14
C GLN A 58 -0.91 10.49 10.77
N ILE A 59 -1.16 9.28 10.26
CA ILE A 59 -0.75 8.86 8.90
C ILE A 59 -1.34 9.77 7.81
N ARG A 60 -2.60 10.18 7.93
CA ARG A 60 -3.27 11.06 6.94
C ARG A 60 -2.68 12.47 6.92
N TYR A 61 -2.23 13.00 8.05
CA TYR A 61 -1.74 14.38 8.14
C TYR A 61 -0.21 14.50 8.14
N ASN A 62 0.52 13.39 8.25
CA ASN A 62 1.97 13.36 8.12
C ASN A 62 2.42 13.92 6.76
N LYS A 63 3.18 15.01 6.78
CA LYS A 63 3.65 15.71 5.58
C LYS A 63 4.73 14.93 4.84
N THR A 64 5.61 14.23 5.56
CA THR A 64 6.67 13.39 4.99
C THR A 64 6.08 12.26 4.17
N LEU A 65 5.12 11.51 4.72
CA LEU A 65 4.41 10.45 4.01
C LEU A 65 3.68 10.98 2.78
N LYS A 66 3.02 12.14 2.87
CA LYS A 66 2.41 12.77 1.69
C LYS A 66 3.44 13.01 0.60
N VAL A 67 4.56 13.64 0.92
CA VAL A 67 5.65 13.86 -0.05
C VAL A 67 6.17 12.53 -0.61
N LEU A 68 6.34 11.51 0.22
CA LEU A 68 6.78 10.19 -0.22
C LEU A 68 5.78 9.52 -1.17
N PHE A 69 4.47 9.72 -1.03
CA PHE A 69 3.47 9.17 -1.96
C PHE A 69 3.15 10.09 -3.14
N ASP A 70 3.39 11.40 -3.03
CA ASP A 70 3.06 12.39 -4.06
C ASP A 70 4.23 12.68 -5.01
N ASN A 71 5.45 12.22 -4.71
CA ASN A 71 6.65 12.50 -5.49
C ASN A 71 6.98 11.37 -6.48
N PRO A 72 6.62 11.51 -7.78
CA PRO A 72 6.97 10.52 -8.79
C PRO A 72 8.46 10.56 -9.11
N HIS A 73 9.05 9.39 -9.35
CA HIS A 73 10.34 9.27 -10.03
C HIS A 73 10.17 9.44 -11.55
N ASP A 74 11.27 9.59 -12.28
CA ASP A 74 11.25 9.84 -13.73
C ASP A 74 10.43 8.79 -14.50
N GLU A 75 10.56 7.51 -14.14
CA GLU A 75 9.90 6.38 -14.83
C GLU A 75 8.83 5.68 -14.00
N SER A 76 8.69 6.02 -12.73
CA SER A 76 7.85 5.26 -11.79
C SER A 76 7.15 6.15 -10.76
N VAL A 77 6.02 5.70 -10.23
CA VAL A 77 5.27 6.41 -9.17
C VAL A 77 4.61 5.41 -8.22
N ILE A 78 4.67 5.70 -6.92
CA ILE A 78 3.91 4.96 -5.90
C ILE A 78 2.64 5.73 -5.58
N ILE A 79 1.48 5.10 -5.71
CA ILE A 79 0.17 5.70 -5.41
C ILE A 79 -0.38 5.06 -4.15
N LYS A 80 -0.60 5.86 -3.11
CA LYS A 80 -1.27 5.39 -1.88
C LYS A 80 -2.71 5.00 -2.20
N MET A 81 -3.07 3.75 -1.94
CA MET A 81 -4.40 3.20 -2.19
C MET A 81 -4.93 2.45 -0.96
N THR A 82 -4.77 3.06 0.22
CA THR A 82 -5.24 2.52 1.50
C THR A 82 -6.55 3.16 1.97
N GLU A 83 -7.19 3.96 1.11
CA GLU A 83 -8.46 4.65 1.39
C GLU A 83 -9.66 3.69 1.24
N ASN A 84 -10.87 4.22 1.49
CA ASN A 84 -12.12 3.45 1.42
C ASN A 84 -12.28 2.74 0.06
N LYS A 85 -12.74 1.48 0.06
CA LYS A 85 -12.95 0.70 -1.17
C LYS A 85 -13.79 1.39 -2.26
N ARG A 86 -14.70 2.29 -1.88
CA ARG A 86 -15.53 3.05 -2.82
C ARG A 86 -14.74 4.06 -3.66
N SER A 87 -13.58 4.52 -3.19
CA SER A 87 -12.74 5.47 -3.94
C SER A 87 -11.80 4.80 -4.94
N PHE A 88 -11.76 3.47 -4.97
CA PHE A 88 -10.79 2.72 -5.77
C PHE A 88 -10.76 3.12 -7.24
N PHE A 89 -11.89 3.06 -7.94
CA PHE A 89 -11.91 3.34 -9.37
C PHE A 89 -11.51 4.77 -9.70
N ASN A 90 -11.92 5.74 -8.88
CA ASN A 90 -11.54 7.14 -9.09
C ASN A 90 -10.02 7.27 -9.02
N VAL A 91 -9.40 6.76 -7.95
CA VAL A 91 -7.93 6.79 -7.77
C VAL A 91 -7.22 6.04 -8.89
N PHE A 92 -7.74 4.87 -9.29
CA PHE A 92 -7.17 4.03 -10.33
C PHE A 92 -7.16 4.74 -11.70
N ILE A 93 -8.31 5.25 -12.14
CA ILE A 93 -8.46 5.92 -13.43
C ILE A 93 -7.70 7.25 -13.46
N GLU A 94 -7.78 8.04 -12.39
CA GLU A 94 -7.01 9.30 -12.27
C GLU A 94 -5.51 9.05 -12.37
N SER A 95 -5.01 8.00 -11.70
CA SER A 95 -3.58 7.66 -11.72
C SER A 95 -3.12 7.22 -13.11
N ILE A 96 -3.87 6.33 -13.78
CA ILE A 96 -3.56 5.90 -15.15
C ILE A 96 -3.57 7.09 -16.10
N SER A 97 -4.57 7.96 -15.98
CA SER A 97 -4.68 9.16 -16.83
C SER A 97 -3.53 10.14 -16.61
N LYS A 98 -3.09 10.32 -15.35
CA LYS A 98 -2.03 11.28 -14.99
C LYS A 98 -0.63 10.76 -15.33
N TYR A 99 -0.41 9.45 -15.26
CA TYR A 99 0.92 8.84 -15.32
C TYR A 99 1.09 7.83 -16.48
N GLN A 100 0.47 8.10 -17.64
CA GLN A 100 0.41 7.19 -18.80
C GLN A 100 1.77 6.63 -19.26
N SER A 101 2.86 7.38 -19.09
CA SER A 101 4.22 6.99 -19.50
C SER A 101 5.10 6.43 -18.37
N LYS A 102 4.54 6.21 -17.18
CA LYS A 102 5.28 5.70 -16.02
C LYS A 102 4.77 4.32 -15.59
N LYS A 103 5.60 3.58 -14.88
CA LYS A 103 5.19 2.42 -14.10
C LYS A 103 4.44 2.88 -12.85
N ILE A 104 3.23 2.38 -12.64
CA ILE A 104 2.37 2.77 -11.52
C ILE A 104 2.36 1.66 -10.48
N TYR A 105 2.75 1.97 -9.25
CA TYR A 105 2.77 1.06 -8.12
C TYR A 105 1.71 1.47 -7.10
N PHE A 106 0.56 0.79 -7.10
CA PHE A 106 -0.46 1.05 -6.09
C PHE A 106 -0.08 0.38 -4.76
N PHE A 107 0.03 1.17 -3.71
CA PHE A 107 0.33 0.72 -2.35
C PHE A 107 -0.97 0.42 -1.59
N ILE A 108 -1.16 -0.83 -1.20
CA ILE A 108 -2.31 -1.31 -0.42
C ILE A 108 -1.86 -2.06 0.82
N LEU A 109 -2.79 -2.32 1.74
CA LEU A 109 -2.54 -3.16 2.91
C LEU A 109 -3.15 -4.55 2.69
N GLU A 110 -2.47 -5.59 3.20
CA GLU A 110 -3.04 -6.92 3.33
C GLU A 110 -4.22 -6.91 4.31
N ASP A 111 -5.21 -7.78 4.10
CA ASP A 111 -6.46 -7.78 4.87
C ASP A 111 -6.23 -7.92 6.38
N SER A 112 -5.43 -8.91 6.78
CA SER A 112 -5.14 -9.21 8.19
C SER A 112 -4.29 -8.11 8.82
N PHE A 113 -3.21 -7.71 8.15
CA PHE A 113 -2.32 -6.65 8.60
C PHE A 113 -3.04 -5.31 8.72
N GLY A 114 -3.80 -4.89 7.70
CA GLY A 114 -4.54 -3.63 7.73
C GLY A 114 -5.59 -3.57 8.85
N LYS A 115 -6.19 -4.71 9.22
CA LYS A 115 -7.11 -4.79 10.37
C LYS A 115 -6.41 -4.74 11.72
N GLN A 116 -5.26 -5.39 11.86
CA GLN A 116 -4.50 -5.48 13.11
C GLN A 116 -3.71 -4.19 13.40
N SER A 117 -3.21 -3.54 12.35
CA SER A 117 -2.33 -2.38 12.45
C SER A 117 -3.02 -1.06 12.77
N ASN A 118 -4.35 -0.97 12.73
CA ASN A 118 -5.08 0.29 12.97
C ASN A 118 -4.52 1.52 12.21
N LEU A 119 -3.81 1.29 11.09
CA LEU A 119 -3.20 2.30 10.24
C LEU A 119 -4.25 3.05 9.44
N VAL A 120 -5.35 2.37 9.13
CA VAL A 120 -6.47 2.89 8.34
C VAL A 120 -7.79 2.31 8.85
N ASP A 121 -8.91 2.90 8.41
CA ASP A 121 -10.23 2.36 8.71
C ASP A 121 -10.42 0.99 8.04
N LYS A 122 -11.13 0.07 8.72
CA LYS A 122 -11.37 -1.33 8.28
C LYS A 122 -12.10 -1.48 6.93
N THR A 123 -12.51 -0.37 6.31
CA THR A 123 -13.17 -0.30 5.00
C THR A 123 -12.20 -0.07 3.83
N PHE A 124 -10.89 -0.17 4.06
CA PHE A 124 -9.88 -0.05 3.02
C PHE A 124 -10.03 -1.13 1.92
N ILE A 125 -9.52 -0.86 0.72
CA ILE A 125 -9.56 -1.83 -0.38
C ILE A 125 -8.51 -2.93 -0.22
N LYS A 126 -8.90 -4.17 -0.52
CA LYS A 126 -8.04 -5.36 -0.45
C LYS A 126 -7.72 -5.87 -1.84
N ILE A 127 -6.62 -6.62 -1.99
CA ILE A 127 -6.25 -7.17 -3.31
C ILE A 127 -7.36 -8.01 -3.96
N LYS A 128 -8.13 -8.76 -3.16
CA LYS A 128 -9.28 -9.55 -3.66
C LYS A 128 -10.39 -8.67 -4.24
N ASP A 129 -10.61 -7.50 -3.63
CA ASP A 129 -11.60 -6.53 -4.08
C ASP A 129 -11.10 -5.85 -5.36
N VAL A 130 -9.82 -5.48 -5.42
CA VAL A 130 -9.16 -4.97 -6.64
C VAL A 130 -9.32 -5.96 -7.79
N LYS A 131 -8.96 -7.23 -7.58
CA LYS A 131 -9.07 -8.31 -8.58
C LYS A 131 -10.48 -8.39 -9.16
N LYS A 132 -11.48 -8.54 -8.29
CA LYS A 132 -12.88 -8.64 -8.71
C LYS A 132 -13.34 -7.38 -9.44
N THR A 133 -12.98 -6.22 -8.91
CA THR A 133 -13.45 -4.94 -9.43
C THR A 133 -12.87 -4.63 -10.81
N LEU A 134 -11.57 -4.89 -11.01
CA LEU A 134 -10.97 -4.76 -12.33
C LEU A 134 -11.52 -5.82 -13.29
N HIS A 135 -11.71 -7.06 -12.84
CA HIS A 135 -12.32 -8.11 -13.68
C HIS A 135 -13.69 -7.70 -14.22
N ASP A 136 -14.59 -7.27 -13.33
CA ASP A 136 -15.93 -6.79 -13.70
C ASP A 136 -15.84 -5.60 -14.68
N PHE A 137 -14.86 -4.70 -14.50
CA PHE A 137 -14.67 -3.54 -15.36
C PHE A 137 -14.16 -3.92 -16.76
N PHE A 138 -13.08 -4.70 -16.86
CA PHE A 138 -12.47 -5.05 -18.14
C PHE A 138 -13.28 -6.08 -18.94
N THR A 139 -14.16 -6.84 -18.28
CA THR A 139 -15.17 -7.66 -18.96
C THR A 139 -16.15 -6.81 -19.78
N ILE A 140 -16.48 -5.61 -19.31
CA ILE A 140 -17.44 -4.70 -19.94
C ILE A 140 -16.74 -3.69 -20.85
N PHE A 141 -15.59 -3.17 -20.41
CA PHE A 141 -14.87 -2.10 -21.07
C PHE A 141 -13.58 -2.64 -21.69
N ASN A 142 -13.51 -2.57 -23.02
CA ASN A 142 -12.31 -2.95 -23.74
C ASN A 142 -11.31 -1.79 -23.73
N LEU A 143 -10.31 -1.86 -22.87
CA LEU A 143 -9.32 -0.79 -22.74
C LEU A 143 -8.39 -0.82 -23.94
N LYS A 144 -8.15 0.35 -24.56
CA LYS A 144 -7.04 0.48 -25.52
C LYS A 144 -5.78 0.14 -24.75
N LYS A 145 -5.10 -0.95 -25.14
CA LYS A 145 -3.85 -1.42 -24.54
C LYS A 145 -2.79 -0.33 -24.71
N ASN A 146 -2.75 0.60 -23.76
CA ASN A 146 -1.73 1.63 -23.67
C ASN A 146 -0.66 1.14 -22.68
N ALA A 147 0.59 1.46 -23.00
CA ALA A 147 1.81 0.87 -22.47
C ALA A 147 2.08 1.03 -20.96
N THR A 148 1.13 1.55 -20.18
CA THR A 148 1.30 1.78 -18.74
C THR A 148 1.36 0.46 -17.99
N GLU A 149 2.50 0.14 -17.40
CA GLU A 149 2.65 -1.01 -16.53
C GLU A 149 2.10 -0.69 -15.14
N ILE A 150 1.19 -1.54 -14.67
CA ILE A 150 0.49 -1.36 -13.40
C ILE A 150 0.86 -2.51 -12.46
N TYR A 151 1.22 -2.14 -11.23
CA TYR A 151 1.62 -3.04 -10.17
C TYR A 151 0.88 -2.73 -8.87
N PHE A 152 0.78 -3.73 -8.00
CA PHE A 152 0.27 -3.57 -6.64
C PHE A 152 1.31 -4.06 -5.62
N ILE A 153 1.56 -3.25 -4.61
CA ILE A 153 2.42 -3.55 -3.47
C ILE A 153 1.50 -3.71 -2.27
N GLU A 154 1.30 -4.94 -1.82
CA GLU A 154 0.42 -5.24 -0.70
C GLU A 154 1.24 -5.49 0.55
N MET A 155 1.28 -4.48 1.42
CA MET A 155 2.03 -4.53 2.67
C MET A 155 1.41 -5.53 3.65
N LYS A 156 2.24 -6.46 4.14
CA LYS A 156 1.88 -7.49 5.13
C LYS A 156 2.40 -7.20 6.53
N GLY A 157 3.36 -6.31 6.66
CA GLY A 157 4.03 -6.08 7.92
C GLY A 157 5.28 -5.22 7.79
N PHE A 158 5.79 -4.83 8.94
CA PHE A 158 7.07 -4.17 9.04
C PHE A 158 8.21 -5.19 9.02
N SER A 159 9.38 -4.80 8.53
CA SER A 159 10.55 -5.67 8.40
C SER A 159 11.17 -6.01 9.75
N ASN A 160 11.24 -5.04 10.67
CA ASN A 160 11.93 -5.18 11.96
C ASN A 160 10.98 -5.05 13.16
N TYR A 161 9.67 -5.02 12.92
CA TYR A 161 8.67 -4.81 13.96
C TYR A 161 7.48 -5.76 13.77
N ASN A 162 6.96 -6.23 14.89
CA ASN A 162 5.70 -6.95 14.96
C ASN A 162 4.60 -6.02 15.47
N ILE A 163 3.38 -6.23 15.00
CA ILE A 163 2.18 -5.63 15.60
C ILE A 163 1.44 -6.72 16.36
N THR A 164 1.23 -6.48 17.65
CA THR A 164 0.43 -7.33 18.52
C THR A 164 -0.90 -6.62 18.80
N THR A 165 -2.02 -7.26 18.50
CA THR A 165 -3.36 -6.71 18.76
C THR A 165 -3.94 -7.34 20.01
N PHE A 166 -4.42 -6.49 20.91
CA PHE A 166 -5.21 -6.82 22.09
C PHE A 166 -6.67 -6.36 21.85
N GLU A 167 -7.61 -6.74 22.73
CA GLU A 167 -9.04 -6.42 22.54
C GLU A 167 -9.29 -4.91 22.32
N GLU A 168 -8.53 -4.06 23.00
CA GLU A 168 -8.74 -2.61 22.97
C GLU A 168 -7.69 -1.85 22.15
N TYR A 169 -6.47 -2.36 22.00
CA TYR A 169 -5.36 -1.61 21.40
C TYR A 169 -4.42 -2.49 20.57
N SER A 170 -3.59 -1.86 19.74
CA SER A 170 -2.48 -2.49 19.04
C SER A 170 -1.15 -1.94 19.54
N LYS A 171 -0.14 -2.80 19.64
CA LYS A 171 1.21 -2.47 20.08
C LYS A 171 2.22 -2.80 19.00
N ILE A 172 3.15 -1.91 18.73
CA ILE A 172 4.31 -2.19 17.88
C ILE A 172 5.53 -2.53 18.74
N GLU A 173 6.25 -3.59 18.39
CA GLU A 173 7.42 -4.07 19.12
C GLU A 173 8.53 -4.50 18.17
N LYS A 174 9.78 -4.15 18.49
CA LYS A 174 10.93 -4.53 17.69
C LYS A 174 11.12 -6.05 17.76
N ILE A 175 11.37 -6.68 16.62
CA ILE A 175 11.68 -8.12 16.56
C ILE A 175 13.01 -8.33 17.29
N LYS A 176 13.01 -9.22 18.29
CA LYS A 176 14.25 -9.66 18.93
C LYS A 176 14.89 -10.69 18.00
N ASN A 177 16.05 -10.37 17.47
CA ASN A 177 16.89 -11.39 16.85
C ASN A 177 17.51 -12.19 18.01
N GLU A 178 17.07 -13.44 18.17
CA GLU A 178 17.78 -14.42 18.99
C GLU A 178 19.10 -14.82 18.34
#